data_AF-A0A2G9RXJ2-F1
#
_entry.id   AF-A0A2G9RXJ2-F1
#
_cell.length_a   1.000
_cell.length_b   1.000
_cell.length_c   1.000
_cell.angle_alpha   90.00
_cell.angle_beta   90.00
_cell.angle_gamma   90.00
#
_symmetry.space_group_name_H-M   'P 1'
#
loop_
_entity.id
_entity.type
_entity.pdbx_description
1 polymer ?
#
loop_
_entity_poly.entity_id
_entity_poly.type
_entity_poly.pdbx_seq_one_letter_code
_entity_poly.pdbx_strand_id
1 'polypeptide(L)'
;SRESAFVYAISSAGVVFAITRACSQGELKSCSCDPNKKGSFKDIRGSFDWGGCSDNIDYGSKFARAFVDAKERKGKDARALMNLHNNRAGRKAVKRFMTQECKCHGVSGSCTLRTCWLTMGDFRKSGDFLRKKYNGAIQVVMNQDGTGFTVANKRFKKPTTNDLVYFESSPDYCIRDRDA
;
A
#
# COMPACT_ATOMS: atom_id res chain seq x y z
N SER A 1 -15.59 -6.49 10.79
CA SER A 1 -14.96 -7.83 10.82
C SER A 1 -13.51 -7.81 10.33
N ARG A 2 -12.80 -8.94 10.43
CA ARG A 2 -11.43 -9.12 9.90
C ARG A 2 -11.37 -9.03 8.37
N GLU A 3 -12.40 -9.49 7.69
CA GLU A 3 -12.51 -9.51 6.23
C GLU A 3 -12.71 -8.10 5.70
N SER A 4 -13.51 -7.28 6.39
CA SER A 4 -13.64 -5.85 6.09
C SER A 4 -12.28 -5.15 6.11
N ALA A 5 -11.46 -5.43 7.14
CA ALA A 5 -10.12 -4.85 7.25
C ALA A 5 -9.24 -5.16 6.02
N PHE A 6 -9.31 -6.40 5.52
CA PHE A 6 -8.61 -6.79 4.30
C PHE A 6 -9.18 -6.10 3.05
N VAL A 7 -10.51 -6.00 2.92
CA VAL A 7 -11.17 -5.33 1.77
C VAL A 7 -10.73 -3.86 1.66
N TYR A 8 -10.73 -3.11 2.77
CA TYR A 8 -10.26 -1.72 2.77
C TYR A 8 -8.77 -1.62 2.37
N ALA A 9 -7.93 -2.50 2.94
CA ALA A 9 -6.51 -2.50 2.61
C ALA A 9 -6.24 -2.85 1.14
N ILE A 10 -6.82 -3.92 0.61
CA ILE A 10 -6.58 -4.37 -0.77
C ILE A 10 -7.18 -3.39 -1.79
N SER A 11 -8.33 -2.79 -1.50
CA SER A 11 -8.96 -1.79 -2.37
C SER A 11 -8.11 -0.51 -2.44
N SER A 12 -7.66 -0.01 -1.29
CA SER A 12 -6.76 1.14 -1.22
C SER A 12 -5.42 0.86 -1.92
N ALA A 13 -4.86 -0.35 -1.75
CA ALA A 13 -3.69 -0.80 -2.48
C ALA A 13 -3.93 -0.84 -4.00
N GLY A 14 -5.10 -1.36 -4.43
CA GLY A 14 -5.49 -1.44 -5.84
C GLY A 14 -5.58 -0.07 -6.49
N VAL A 15 -6.16 0.93 -5.82
CA VAL A 15 -6.19 2.31 -6.31
C VAL A 15 -4.78 2.88 -6.46
N VAL A 16 -3.90 2.69 -5.48
CA VAL A 16 -2.49 3.13 -5.61
C VAL A 16 -1.82 2.49 -6.82
N PHE A 17 -1.96 1.18 -6.97
CA PHE A 17 -1.33 0.42 -8.04
C PHE A 17 -1.85 0.87 -9.42
N ALA A 18 -3.17 0.94 -9.60
CA ALA A 18 -3.77 1.30 -10.87
C ALA A 18 -3.42 2.75 -11.28
N ILE A 19 -3.56 3.71 -10.36
CA ILE A 19 -3.27 5.12 -10.66
C ILE A 19 -1.80 5.33 -10.95
N THR A 20 -0.90 4.76 -10.14
CA THR A 20 0.54 4.88 -10.38
C THR A 20 0.92 4.31 -11.74
N ARG A 21 0.36 3.15 -12.11
CA ARG A 21 0.65 2.50 -13.39
C ARG A 21 0.14 3.33 -14.58
N ALA A 22 -1.09 3.84 -14.51
CA ALA A 22 -1.67 4.67 -15.55
C ALA A 22 -0.86 5.98 -15.75
N CYS A 23 -0.35 6.58 -14.66
CA CYS A 23 0.55 7.73 -14.73
C CYS A 23 1.86 7.41 -15.47
N SER A 24 2.49 6.27 -15.17
CA SER A 24 3.75 5.86 -15.80
C SER A 24 3.58 5.45 -17.26
N GLN A 25 2.40 4.95 -17.63
CA GLN A 25 2.05 4.64 -19.01
C GLN A 25 1.62 5.88 -19.82
N GLY A 26 1.51 7.06 -19.18
CA GLY A 26 1.08 8.29 -19.85
C GLY A 26 -0.42 8.32 -20.21
N GLU A 27 -1.23 7.44 -19.62
CA GLU A 27 -2.67 7.35 -19.86
C GLU A 27 -3.44 8.52 -19.21
N LEU A 28 -2.85 9.12 -18.17
CA LEU A 28 -3.44 10.22 -17.41
C LEU A 28 -2.65 11.51 -17.62
N LYS A 29 -3.34 12.58 -18.06
CA LYS A 29 -2.72 13.90 -18.28
C LYS A 29 -2.31 14.62 -16.98
N SER A 30 -2.90 14.23 -15.85
CA SER A 30 -2.73 14.91 -14.56
C SER A 30 -1.49 14.45 -13.78
N CYS A 31 -0.73 13.50 -14.31
CA CYS A 31 0.45 12.94 -13.66
C CYS A 31 1.46 12.40 -14.68
N SER A 32 2.62 12.01 -14.18
CA SER A 32 3.75 11.50 -14.96
C SER A 32 4.59 10.55 -14.11
N CYS A 33 5.66 10.03 -14.72
CA CYS A 33 6.77 9.39 -14.01
C CYS A 33 7.30 10.26 -12.87
N ASP A 34 8.00 9.66 -11.90
CA ASP A 34 8.56 10.33 -10.73
C ASP A 34 9.67 11.33 -11.16
N PRO A 35 9.45 12.65 -11.02
CA PRO A 35 10.41 13.67 -11.45
C PRO A 35 11.66 13.74 -10.57
N ASN A 36 11.67 13.05 -9.43
CA ASN A 36 12.80 13.03 -8.50
C ASN A 36 13.84 11.97 -8.86
N LYS A 37 13.56 11.08 -9.81
CA LYS A 37 14.48 10.02 -10.26
C LYS A 37 15.20 10.48 -11.52
N LYS A 38 16.21 11.34 -11.32
CA LYS A 38 17.03 11.93 -12.39
C LYS A 38 18.51 12.00 -11.98
N GLY A 39 19.39 11.99 -12.97
CA GLY A 39 20.84 12.08 -12.79
C GLY A 39 21.48 10.78 -12.29
N SER A 40 22.77 10.87 -11.95
CA SER A 40 23.59 9.71 -11.57
C SER A 40 23.50 9.39 -10.07
N PHE A 41 23.42 8.11 -9.74
CA PHE A 41 23.38 7.57 -8.38
C PHE A 41 24.28 6.33 -8.24
N LYS A 42 24.45 5.83 -7.02
CA LYS A 42 25.25 4.65 -6.71
C LYS A 42 24.46 3.67 -5.85
N ASP A 43 24.50 2.39 -6.21
CA ASP A 43 24.00 1.29 -5.37
C ASP A 43 25.11 0.26 -5.11
N ILE A 44 24.75 -0.88 -4.51
CA ILE A 44 25.68 -1.98 -4.18
C ILE A 44 26.47 -2.56 -5.39
N ARG A 45 25.95 -2.43 -6.61
CA ARG A 45 26.58 -2.90 -7.87
C ARG A 45 27.37 -1.81 -8.58
N GLY A 46 27.46 -0.60 -8.00
CA GLY A 46 28.22 0.53 -8.55
C GLY A 46 27.32 1.69 -9.01
N SER A 47 27.88 2.57 -9.83
CA SER A 47 27.17 3.74 -10.36
C SER A 47 26.10 3.33 -11.38
N PHE A 48 25.06 4.16 -11.50
CA PHE A 48 24.02 4.07 -12.52
C PHE A 48 23.39 5.43 -12.76
N ASP A 49 22.76 5.61 -13.90
CA ASP A 49 21.94 6.79 -14.18
C ASP A 49 20.46 6.46 -14.02
N TRP A 50 19.70 7.37 -13.41
CA TRP A 50 18.25 7.29 -13.48
C TRP A 50 17.80 7.60 -14.91
N GLY A 51 16.98 6.73 -15.47
CA GLY A 51 16.38 6.93 -16.79
C GLY A 51 15.16 6.04 -17.00
N GLY A 52 14.52 6.16 -18.17
CA GLY A 52 13.21 5.56 -18.38
C GLY A 52 12.12 6.23 -17.54
N CYS A 53 11.09 5.48 -17.17
CA CYS A 53 9.98 5.98 -16.36
C CYS A 53 9.99 5.30 -14.99
N SER A 54 10.32 6.06 -13.95
CA SER A 54 10.14 5.59 -12.58
C SER A 54 8.70 5.81 -12.11
N ASP A 55 8.08 4.77 -11.56
CA ASP A 55 6.72 4.81 -11.03
C ASP A 55 6.58 5.81 -9.88
N ASN A 56 5.69 6.79 -10.03
CA ASN A 56 5.42 7.80 -9.00
C ASN A 56 4.42 7.31 -7.95
N ILE A 57 4.85 6.33 -7.14
CA ILE A 57 3.98 5.72 -6.13
C ILE A 57 3.51 6.70 -5.05
N ASP A 58 4.26 7.77 -4.81
CA ASP A 58 3.86 8.80 -3.85
C ASP A 58 2.68 9.63 -4.39
N TYR A 59 2.61 9.87 -5.71
CA TYR A 59 1.42 10.44 -6.34
C TYR A 59 0.22 9.50 -6.19
N GLY A 60 0.34 8.22 -6.58
CA GLY A 60 -0.75 7.25 -6.46
C GLY A 60 -1.23 7.08 -5.00
N SER A 61 -0.29 7.09 -4.05
CA SER A 61 -0.60 7.05 -2.60
C SER A 61 -1.35 8.28 -2.12
N LYS A 62 -0.98 9.48 -2.60
CA LYS A 62 -1.68 10.73 -2.28
C LYS A 62 -3.08 10.74 -2.89
N PHE A 63 -3.22 10.31 -4.13
CA PHE A 63 -4.53 10.18 -4.80
C PHE A 63 -5.44 9.21 -4.05
N ALA A 64 -4.98 7.99 -3.77
CA ALA A 64 -5.75 6.99 -3.04
C ALA A 64 -6.15 7.50 -1.65
N ARG A 65 -5.25 8.22 -0.97
CA ARG A 65 -5.55 8.85 0.32
C ARG A 65 -6.59 9.98 0.19
N ALA A 66 -6.61 10.73 -0.89
CA ALA A 66 -7.61 11.78 -1.10
C ALA A 66 -8.99 11.19 -1.46
N PHE A 67 -9.01 10.15 -2.29
CA PHE A 67 -10.22 9.54 -2.83
C PHE A 67 -10.83 8.49 -1.89
N VAL A 68 -10.08 7.47 -1.51
CA VAL A 68 -10.58 6.32 -0.73
C VAL A 68 -10.90 6.73 0.71
N ASP A 69 -10.10 7.62 1.30
CA ASP A 69 -10.33 8.08 2.68
C ASP A 69 -11.39 9.21 2.77
N ALA A 70 -11.94 9.70 1.66
CA ALA A 70 -12.81 10.89 1.64
C ALA A 70 -14.07 10.73 2.52
N LYS A 71 -14.71 9.55 2.45
CA LYS A 71 -15.89 9.22 3.25
C LYS A 71 -15.53 9.08 4.73
N GLU A 72 -14.49 8.30 5.01
CA GLU A 72 -14.09 7.95 6.38
C GLU A 72 -13.62 9.18 7.18
N ARG A 73 -13.00 10.17 6.53
CA ARG A 73 -12.57 11.42 7.19
C ARG A 73 -13.71 12.26 7.75
N LYS A 74 -14.93 12.08 7.27
CA LYS A 74 -16.12 12.75 7.83
C LYS A 74 -16.61 12.04 9.10
N GLY A 75 -16.33 10.75 9.23
CA GLY A 75 -16.65 9.95 10.41
C GLY A 75 -15.61 10.11 11.52
N LYS A 76 -16.08 10.02 12.75
CA LYS A 76 -15.23 9.97 13.96
C LYS A 76 -15.50 8.71 14.79
N ASP A 77 -16.16 7.72 14.20
CA ASP A 77 -16.48 6.46 14.87
C ASP A 77 -15.33 5.44 14.75
N ALA A 78 -15.43 4.37 15.55
CA ALA A 78 -14.46 3.27 15.53
C ALA A 78 -14.29 2.66 14.13
N ARG A 79 -15.37 2.65 13.32
CA ARG A 79 -15.35 2.11 11.97
C ARG A 79 -14.51 2.98 11.03
N ALA A 80 -14.72 4.30 11.03
CA ALA A 80 -13.93 5.24 10.23
C ALA A 80 -12.43 5.15 10.56
N LEU A 81 -12.09 5.13 11.85
CA LEU A 81 -10.69 5.00 12.28
C LEU A 81 -10.06 3.68 11.80
N MET A 82 -10.80 2.57 11.87
CA MET A 82 -10.34 1.24 11.44
C MET A 82 -10.09 1.24 9.93
N ASN A 83 -11.04 1.79 9.17
CA ASN A 83 -10.96 1.89 7.72
C ASN A 83 -9.77 2.75 7.29
N LEU A 84 -9.55 3.91 7.92
CA LEU A 84 -8.38 4.77 7.66
C LEU A 84 -7.05 4.07 7.94
N HIS A 85 -6.94 3.31 9.02
CA HIS A 85 -5.75 2.53 9.36
C HIS A 85 -5.48 1.45 8.30
N ASN A 86 -6.49 0.65 7.97
CA ASN A 86 -6.37 -0.45 7.01
C ASN A 86 -6.10 0.06 5.58
N ASN A 87 -6.75 1.16 5.17
CA ASN A 87 -6.44 1.86 3.91
C ASN A 87 -4.97 2.27 3.85
N ARG A 88 -4.43 2.82 4.95
CA ARG A 88 -3.02 3.21 5.04
C ARG A 88 -2.08 2.00 4.95
N ALA A 89 -2.41 0.89 5.60
CA ALA A 89 -1.66 -0.35 5.50
C ALA A 89 -1.62 -0.87 4.05
N GLY A 90 -2.76 -0.78 3.34
CA GLY A 90 -2.88 -1.07 1.91
C GLY A 90 -1.92 -0.27 1.03
N ARG A 91 -1.92 1.07 1.16
CA ARG A 91 -1.02 1.95 0.39
C ARG A 91 0.45 1.63 0.66
N LYS A 92 0.79 1.34 1.93
CA LYS A 92 2.15 0.95 2.32
C LYS A 92 2.57 -0.40 1.76
N ALA A 93 1.64 -1.34 1.59
CA ALA A 93 1.93 -2.65 1.01
C ALA A 93 2.47 -2.51 -0.41
N VAL A 94 1.85 -1.68 -1.26
CA VAL A 94 2.35 -1.44 -2.63
C VAL A 94 3.73 -0.78 -2.60
N LYS A 95 3.90 0.26 -1.78
CA LYS A 95 5.19 0.98 -1.65
C LYS A 95 6.33 0.06 -1.18
N ARG A 96 6.03 -0.95 -0.37
CA ARG A 96 7.01 -1.92 0.15
C ARG A 96 7.65 -2.77 -0.96
N PHE A 97 6.90 -3.06 -2.03
CA PHE A 97 7.35 -3.96 -3.09
C PHE A 97 7.79 -3.22 -4.36
N MET A 98 8.11 -1.93 -4.24
CA MET A 98 8.84 -1.21 -5.29
C MET A 98 10.21 -1.84 -5.48
N THR A 99 10.62 -1.99 -6.73
CA THR A 99 11.92 -2.57 -7.11
C THR A 99 12.67 -1.63 -8.04
N GLN A 100 13.98 -1.55 -7.86
CA GLN A 100 14.85 -0.91 -8.82
C GLN A 100 15.19 -1.91 -9.92
N GLU A 101 14.76 -1.63 -11.13
CA GLU A 101 15.13 -2.37 -12.32
C GLU A 101 16.20 -1.59 -13.08
N CYS A 102 17.09 -2.31 -13.76
CA CYS A 102 18.20 -1.71 -14.47
C CYS A 102 18.42 -2.41 -15.83
N LYS A 103 18.78 -1.62 -16.84
CA LYS A 103 19.26 -2.09 -18.13
C LYS A 103 20.74 -1.77 -18.27
N CYS A 104 21.53 -2.76 -18.67
CA CYS A 104 22.96 -2.62 -18.88
C CYS A 104 23.27 -2.24 -20.34
N HIS A 105 24.27 -1.38 -20.52
CA HIS A 105 24.63 -0.78 -21.81
C HIS A 105 26.10 -0.95 -22.18
N GLY A 106 26.86 -1.78 -21.46
CA GLY A 106 28.28 -1.99 -21.74
C GLY A 106 28.54 -2.92 -22.93
N VAL A 107 29.74 -2.80 -23.51
CA VAL A 107 30.22 -3.65 -24.63
C VAL A 107 30.10 -5.12 -24.23
N SER A 108 29.63 -5.95 -25.16
CA SER A 108 29.42 -7.39 -24.98
C SER A 108 28.50 -7.75 -23.79
N GLY A 109 27.56 -6.87 -23.42
CA GLY A 109 26.61 -7.12 -22.33
C GLY A 109 27.16 -6.82 -20.93
N SER A 110 28.32 -6.14 -20.82
CA SER A 110 28.82 -5.69 -19.53
C SER A 110 27.88 -4.67 -18.87
N CYS A 111 27.81 -4.68 -17.54
CA CYS A 111 27.00 -3.76 -16.73
C CYS A 111 27.81 -2.59 -16.16
N THR A 112 28.90 -2.18 -16.82
CA THR A 112 29.73 -1.04 -16.41
C THR A 112 28.98 0.28 -16.51
N LEU A 113 28.14 0.43 -17.54
CA LEU A 113 27.14 1.47 -17.68
C LEU A 113 25.75 0.84 -17.58
N ARG A 114 24.88 1.41 -16.75
CA ARG A 114 23.50 0.95 -16.64
C ARG A 114 22.57 2.11 -16.30
N THR A 115 21.36 2.00 -16.82
CA THR A 115 20.25 2.91 -16.56
C THR A 115 19.23 2.20 -15.70
N CYS A 116 18.76 2.82 -14.62
CA CYS A 116 17.78 2.22 -13.72
C CYS A 116 16.52 3.07 -13.56
N TRP A 117 15.41 2.41 -13.22
CA TRP A 117 14.15 3.04 -12.83
C TRP A 117 13.52 2.28 -11.65
N LEU A 118 12.67 2.97 -10.90
CA LEU A 118 11.82 2.31 -9.90
C LEU A 118 10.52 1.86 -10.54
N THR A 119 10.14 0.61 -10.35
CA THR A 119 8.85 0.07 -10.78
C THR A 119 8.12 -0.55 -9.59
N MET A 120 6.80 -0.54 -9.62
CA MET A 120 6.00 -1.36 -8.72
C MET A 120 6.22 -2.84 -9.05
N GLY A 121 6.42 -3.66 -8.01
CA GLY A 121 6.36 -5.10 -8.17
C GLY A 121 4.94 -5.57 -8.52
N ASP A 122 4.84 -6.82 -8.99
CA ASP A 122 3.55 -7.47 -9.26
C ASP A 122 2.58 -7.28 -8.08
N PHE A 123 1.35 -6.85 -8.38
CA PHE A 123 0.30 -6.63 -7.39
C PHE A 123 0.03 -7.89 -6.55
N ARG A 124 0.26 -9.09 -7.08
CA ARG A 124 0.23 -10.36 -6.34
C ARG A 124 1.08 -10.31 -5.07
N LYS A 125 2.29 -9.73 -5.11
CA LYS A 125 3.16 -9.61 -3.93
C LYS A 125 2.50 -8.79 -2.82
N SER A 126 1.83 -7.70 -3.20
CA SER A 126 1.07 -6.86 -2.27
C SER A 126 -0.15 -7.59 -1.72
N GLY A 127 -0.88 -8.31 -2.57
CA GLY A 127 -2.02 -9.14 -2.18
C GLY A 127 -1.64 -10.25 -1.19
N ASP A 128 -0.59 -11.01 -1.49
CA ASP A 128 -0.09 -12.08 -0.62
C ASP A 128 0.41 -11.55 0.73
N PHE A 129 1.07 -10.39 0.71
CA PHE A 129 1.48 -9.71 1.94
C PHE A 129 0.27 -9.29 2.78
N LEU A 130 -0.73 -8.66 2.16
CA LEU A 130 -1.96 -8.26 2.86
C LEU A 130 -2.74 -9.48 3.35
N ARG A 131 -2.71 -10.61 2.63
CA ARG A 131 -3.32 -11.87 3.08
C ARG A 131 -2.63 -12.43 4.32
N LYS A 132 -1.30 -12.36 4.39
CA LYS A 132 -0.55 -12.70 5.61
C LYS A 132 -0.93 -11.77 6.76
N LYS A 133 -1.11 -10.47 6.50
CA LYS A 133 -1.57 -9.49 7.49
C LYS A 133 -3.01 -9.70 7.94
N TYR A 134 -3.88 -10.20 7.06
CA TYR A 134 -5.23 -10.63 7.39
C TYR A 134 -5.21 -11.78 8.40
N ASN A 135 -4.41 -12.82 8.17
CA ASN A 135 -4.32 -13.96 9.09
C ASN A 135 -3.83 -13.56 10.49
N GLY A 136 -2.96 -12.55 10.57
CA GLY A 136 -2.43 -11.99 11.82
C GLY A 136 -3.09 -10.69 12.27
N ALA A 137 -4.28 -10.38 11.78
CA ALA A 137 -4.96 -9.12 12.11
C ALA A 137 -5.28 -9.05 13.61
N ILE A 138 -5.21 -7.85 14.18
CA ILE A 138 -5.32 -7.64 15.62
C ILE A 138 -6.69 -7.05 15.95
N GLN A 139 -7.37 -7.66 16.92
CA GLN A 139 -8.62 -7.09 17.44
C GLN A 139 -8.32 -5.89 18.33
N VAL A 140 -9.01 -4.78 18.06
CA VAL A 140 -8.83 -3.51 18.76
C VAL A 140 -10.14 -2.98 19.32
N VAL A 141 -10.02 -2.13 20.33
CA VAL A 141 -11.11 -1.34 20.90
C VAL A 141 -10.74 0.13 20.77
N MET A 142 -11.75 1.00 20.62
CA MET A 142 -11.54 2.44 20.56
C MET A 142 -11.10 2.96 21.93
N ASN A 143 -10.15 3.88 21.95
CA ASN A 143 -9.71 4.52 23.19
C ASN A 143 -10.78 5.46 23.73
N GLN A 144 -10.73 5.74 25.04
CA GLN A 144 -11.69 6.62 25.71
C GLN A 144 -11.69 8.05 25.17
N ASP A 145 -10.57 8.52 24.63
CA ASP A 145 -10.42 9.83 24.00
C ASP A 145 -10.90 9.88 22.53
N GLY A 146 -11.27 8.72 21.96
CA GLY A 146 -11.73 8.62 20.58
C GLY A 146 -10.69 8.94 19.51
N THR A 147 -9.41 9.08 19.88
CA THR A 147 -8.35 9.49 18.91
C THR A 147 -7.66 8.30 18.25
N GLY A 148 -7.92 7.08 18.72
CA GLY A 148 -7.28 5.89 18.20
C GLY A 148 -7.76 4.61 18.87
N PHE A 149 -6.87 3.61 18.85
CA PHE A 149 -7.16 2.25 19.26
C PHE A 149 -6.19 1.72 20.29
N THR A 150 -6.70 0.80 21.12
CA THR A 150 -5.93 -0.06 22.00
C THR A 150 -6.23 -1.51 21.67
N VAL A 151 -5.30 -2.41 21.99
CA VAL A 151 -5.50 -3.84 21.76
C VAL A 151 -6.63 -4.34 22.66
N ALA A 152 -7.56 -5.12 22.11
CA ALA A 152 -8.65 -5.70 22.89
C ALA A 152 -8.12 -6.67 23.96
N ASN A 153 -7.06 -7.41 23.62
CA ASN A 153 -6.35 -8.28 24.55
C ASN A 153 -4.90 -7.80 24.74
N LYS A 154 -4.59 -7.38 25.99
CA LYS A 154 -3.30 -6.79 26.39
C LYS A 154 -2.10 -7.74 26.24
N ARG A 155 -2.32 -9.05 26.06
CA ARG A 155 -1.25 -10.02 25.77
C ARG A 155 -0.71 -9.89 24.35
N PHE A 156 -1.47 -9.27 23.44
CA PHE A 156 -1.01 -9.02 22.07
C PHE A 156 -0.20 -7.74 21.98
N LYS A 157 0.75 -7.74 21.04
CA LYS A 157 1.54 -6.55 20.71
C LYS A 157 0.65 -5.48 20.09
N LYS A 158 0.97 -4.22 20.36
CA LYS A 158 0.30 -3.08 19.72
C LYS A 158 0.45 -3.16 18.20
N PRO A 159 -0.63 -2.89 17.42
CA PRO A 159 -0.57 -2.95 15.97
C PRO A 159 0.38 -1.88 15.42
N THR A 160 1.19 -2.27 14.44
CA THR A 160 2.00 -1.35 13.65
C THR A 160 1.17 -0.78 12.50
N THR A 161 1.69 0.24 11.82
CA THR A 161 1.05 0.83 10.63
C THR A 161 0.96 -0.11 9.41
N ASN A 162 1.58 -1.29 9.47
CA ASN A 162 1.53 -2.31 8.41
C ASN A 162 0.61 -3.48 8.78
N ASP A 163 0.07 -3.50 10.00
CA ASP A 163 -0.85 -4.54 10.46
C ASP A 163 -2.28 -4.15 10.14
N LEU A 164 -3.14 -5.16 9.96
CA LEU A 164 -4.57 -4.94 9.82
C LEU A 164 -5.24 -5.02 11.19
N VAL A 165 -6.24 -4.18 11.40
CA VAL A 165 -6.99 -4.11 12.65
C VAL A 165 -8.49 -4.26 12.40
N TYR A 166 -9.18 -4.88 13.34
CA TYR A 166 -10.64 -5.04 13.33
C TYR A 166 -11.20 -4.88 14.73
N PHE A 167 -12.47 -4.47 14.87
CA PHE A 167 -13.10 -4.33 16.20
C PHE A 167 -14.27 -5.32 16.39
N GLU A 168 -15.07 -5.57 15.34
CA GLU A 168 -16.13 -6.59 15.32
C GLU A 168 -15.61 -7.97 14.96
N SER A 169 -16.05 -9.00 15.69
CA SER A 169 -15.86 -10.40 15.33
C SER A 169 -16.47 -10.72 13.96
N SER A 170 -15.88 -11.66 13.24
CA SER A 170 -16.46 -12.16 11.99
C SER A 170 -17.70 -13.01 12.30
N PRO A 171 -18.77 -12.92 11.48
CA PRO A 171 -19.93 -13.79 11.62
C PRO A 171 -19.59 -15.24 11.26
N ASP A 172 -20.50 -16.16 11.56
CA ASP A 172 -20.42 -17.53 11.06
C ASP A 172 -20.88 -17.58 9.59
N TYR A 173 -19.91 -17.69 8.68
CA TYR A 173 -20.16 -17.75 7.25
C TYR A 173 -20.84 -19.05 6.77
N CYS A 174 -20.99 -20.06 7.63
CA CYS A 174 -21.77 -21.26 7.32
C CYS A 174 -23.28 -21.01 7.36
N ILE A 175 -23.72 -20.04 8.16
CA ILE A 175 -25.13 -19.71 8.34
C ILE A 175 -25.48 -18.52 7.45
N ARG A 176 -26.54 -18.65 6.65
CA ARG A 176 -27.03 -17.53 5.85
C ARG A 176 -27.58 -16.44 6.76
N ASP A 177 -26.96 -15.27 6.70
CA ASP A 177 -27.48 -14.07 7.32
C ASP A 177 -28.81 -13.68 6.68
N ARG A 178 -29.85 -13.48 7.49
CA ARG A 178 -31.20 -13.11 7.02
C ARG A 178 -31.43 -11.60 7.08
N ASP A 179 -30.52 -10.86 7.73
CA ASP A 179 -30.61 -9.43 7.97
C ASP A 179 -29.65 -8.61 7.07
N ALA A 180 -28.94 -9.29 6.16
CA ALA A 180 -28.02 -8.70 5.19
C ALA A 180 -28.71 -8.18 3.92
#